data_AF-A0AA35S1Z8-F1
#
_entry.id   AF-A0AA35S1Z8-F1
#
_cell.length_a   1.000
_cell.length_b   1.000
_cell.length_c   1.000
_cell.angle_alpha   90.00
_cell.angle_beta   90.00
_cell.angle_gamma   90.00
#
_symmetry.space_group_name_H-M   'P 1'
#
loop_
_entity.id
_entity.type
_entity.pdbx_description
1 polymer ?
#
loop_
_entity_poly.entity_id
_entity_poly.type
_entity_poly.pdbx_seq_one_letter_code
_entity_poly.pdbx_strand_id
1 'polypeptide(L)'
;MLVLASNQPDQFDWAVNDRLDDLVRFSKPGQPERLRMLKLYFSLYILDPPRVAWWKRPRHIPLPPDVDWEEKLTEISRRIEGFSGREISKLVIAWQADAYGSTEGRLDETMMDRCVGEMLEQHSQKQVWDKGTLDQS
;
A
#
# COMPACT_ATOMS: atom_id res chain seq x y z
N MET A 1 -18.05 -17.62 16.40
CA MET A 1 -18.06 -16.57 15.37
C MET A 1 -17.11 -16.99 14.27
N LEU A 2 -17.61 -17.18 13.05
CA LEU A 2 -16.82 -17.47 11.85
C LEU A 2 -16.82 -16.23 10.97
N VAL A 3 -15.65 -15.82 10.47
CA VAL A 3 -15.52 -14.70 9.53
C VAL A 3 -14.99 -15.23 8.21
N LEU A 4 -15.74 -15.01 7.14
CA LEU A 4 -15.36 -15.37 5.77
C LEU A 4 -15.02 -14.10 4.97
N ALA A 5 -14.01 -14.19 4.12
CA ALA A 5 -13.65 -13.12 3.18
C ALA A 5 -13.52 -13.71 1.78
N SER A 6 -14.28 -13.18 0.81
CA SER A 6 -14.22 -13.59 -0.59
C SER A 6 -14.27 -12.36 -1.49
N ASN A 7 -13.54 -12.42 -2.60
CA ASN A 7 -13.65 -11.44 -3.69
C ASN A 7 -14.82 -11.77 -4.64
N GLN A 8 -15.35 -12.99 -4.56
CA GLN A 8 -16.46 -13.50 -5.38
C GLN A 8 -17.49 -14.17 -4.44
N PRO A 9 -18.34 -13.38 -3.77
CA PRO A 9 -19.34 -13.93 -2.84
C PRO A 9 -20.44 -14.74 -3.57
N ASP A 10 -20.62 -14.52 -4.88
CA ASP A 10 -21.53 -15.25 -5.76
C ASP A 10 -21.16 -16.73 -5.93
N GLN A 11 -19.91 -17.10 -5.66
CA GLN A 11 -19.44 -18.49 -5.75
C GLN A 11 -19.84 -19.32 -4.51
N PHE A 12 -20.38 -18.70 -3.46
CA PHE A 12 -20.88 -19.44 -2.31
C PHE A 12 -22.16 -20.19 -2.65
N ASP A 13 -22.25 -21.44 -2.19
CA ASP A 13 -23.47 -22.21 -2.34
C ASP A 13 -24.63 -21.59 -1.53
N TRP A 14 -25.85 -21.98 -1.89
CA TRP A 14 -27.06 -21.48 -1.26
C TRP A 14 -27.11 -21.76 0.26
N ALA A 15 -26.54 -22.87 0.73
CA ALA A 15 -26.60 -23.31 2.12
C ALA A 15 -25.62 -22.56 3.03
N VAL A 16 -24.53 -22.04 2.45
CA VAL A 16 -23.61 -21.10 3.10
C VAL A 16 -24.25 -19.72 3.16
N ASN A 17 -24.81 -19.24 2.04
CA ASN A 17 -25.45 -17.93 1.98
C ASN A 17 -26.65 -17.81 2.93
N ASP A 18 -27.45 -18.87 3.10
CA ASP A 18 -28.57 -18.93 4.05
C ASP A 18 -28.14 -18.80 5.52
N ARG A 19 -26.86 -19.06 5.83
CA ARG A 19 -26.30 -19.01 7.19
C ARG A 19 -25.42 -17.79 7.46
N LEU A 20 -25.36 -16.83 6.54
CA LEU A 20 -24.62 -15.59 6.72
C LEU A 20 -25.53 -14.50 7.27
N ASP A 21 -25.35 -14.17 8.56
CA ASP A 21 -26.15 -13.13 9.23
C ASP A 21 -25.73 -11.71 8.81
N ASP A 22 -24.42 -11.44 8.73
CA ASP A 22 -23.85 -10.11 8.45
C ASP A 22 -22.93 -10.14 7.23
N LEU A 23 -23.19 -9.25 6.27
CA LEU A 23 -22.37 -9.04 5.07
C LEU A 23 -21.73 -7.65 5.09
N VAL A 24 -20.41 -7.60 5.22
CA VAL A 24 -19.64 -6.35 5.19
C VAL A 24 -18.86 -6.25 3.88
N ARG A 25 -19.11 -5.18 3.12
CA ARG A 25 -18.37 -4.89 1.88
C ARG A 25 -17.18 -3.99 2.18
N PHE A 26 -16.02 -4.36 1.65
CA PHE A 26 -14.80 -3.56 1.72
C PHE A 26 -14.55 -2.89 0.38
N SER A 27 -14.75 -1.57 0.31
CA SER A 27 -14.33 -0.75 -0.83
C SER A 27 -12.83 -0.48 -0.78
N LYS A 28 -12.30 0.06 -1.88
CA LYS A 28 -10.96 0.65 -1.88
C LYS A 28 -10.90 1.84 -0.89
N PRO A 29 -9.76 2.10 -0.25
CA PRO A 29 -9.62 3.19 0.70
C PRO A 29 -9.82 4.55 0.03
N GLY A 30 -10.56 5.45 0.70
CA GLY A 30 -10.65 6.87 0.33
C GLY A 30 -9.35 7.61 0.62
N GLN A 31 -9.26 8.89 0.23
CA GLN A 31 -8.04 9.66 0.43
C GLN A 31 -7.59 9.76 1.91
N PRO A 32 -8.49 9.99 2.89
CA PRO A 32 -8.09 10.03 4.30
C PRO A 32 -7.55 8.68 4.79
N GLU A 33 -8.16 7.57 4.36
CA GLU A 33 -7.71 6.23 4.69
C GLU A 33 -6.35 5.94 4.04
N ARG A 34 -6.15 6.32 2.77
CA ARG A 34 -4.85 6.17 2.09
C ARG A 34 -3.74 6.94 2.80
N LEU A 35 -4.00 8.17 3.23
CA LEU A 35 -3.03 8.94 4.01
C LEU A 35 -2.71 8.24 5.34
N ARG A 36 -3.74 7.74 6.05
CA ARG A 36 -3.54 7.00 7.31
C ARG A 36 -2.71 5.74 7.10
N MET A 37 -2.95 5.01 6.00
CA MET A 37 -2.19 3.82 5.63
C MET A 37 -0.75 4.15 5.25
N LEU A 38 -0.53 5.23 4.49
CA LEU A 38 0.80 5.72 4.14
C LEU A 38 1.59 6.05 5.41
N LYS A 39 1.03 6.81 6.34
CA LYS A 39 1.69 7.12 7.63
C LYS A 39 2.01 5.87 8.43
N LEU A 40 1.07 4.92 8.51
CA LEU A 40 1.28 3.65 9.20
C LEU A 40 2.46 2.89 8.61
N TYR A 41 2.48 2.68 7.29
CA TYR A 41 3.56 1.92 6.66
C TYR A 41 4.88 2.69 6.63
N PHE A 42 4.85 4.00 6.45
CA PHE A 42 6.03 4.84 6.53
C PHE A 42 6.67 4.73 7.91
N SER A 43 5.86 4.78 8.98
CA SER A 43 6.34 4.52 10.32
C SER A 43 6.92 3.12 10.47
N LEU A 44 6.26 2.08 9.95
CA LEU A 44 6.67 0.68 10.11
C LEU A 44 7.92 0.29 9.31
N TYR A 45 8.21 0.94 8.18
CA TYR A 45 9.28 0.51 7.28
C TYR A 45 10.42 1.52 7.15
N ILE A 46 10.12 2.81 7.32
CA ILE A 46 11.12 3.88 7.17
C ILE A 46 11.58 4.37 8.53
N LEU A 47 10.64 4.73 9.41
CA LEU A 47 10.96 5.34 10.71
C LEU A 47 11.34 4.32 11.78
N ASP A 48 10.64 3.20 11.92
CA ASP A 48 10.92 2.18 12.94
C ASP A 48 10.79 0.77 12.36
N PRO A 49 11.72 0.36 11.46
CA PRO A 49 11.67 -0.96 10.87
C PRO A 49 11.82 -2.06 11.92
N PRO A 50 11.00 -3.13 11.85
CA PRO A 50 11.03 -4.20 12.82
C PRO A 50 12.43 -4.84 12.89
N ARG A 51 12.83 -5.20 14.12
CA ARG A 51 14.13 -5.82 14.38
C ARG A 51 14.22 -7.17 13.67
N VAL A 52 15.20 -7.31 12.79
CA VAL A 52 15.54 -8.60 12.16
C VAL A 52 16.13 -9.62 13.15
N ALA A 53 16.70 -9.16 14.27
CA ALA A 53 17.18 -10.02 15.35
C ALA A 53 17.23 -9.22 16.66
N TRP A 54 17.03 -9.89 17.80
CA TRP A 54 17.04 -9.22 19.13
C TRP A 54 18.38 -8.53 19.44
N TRP A 55 19.49 -9.04 18.90
CA TRP A 55 20.83 -8.45 19.06
C TRP A 55 21.18 -7.36 18.05
N LYS A 56 20.38 -7.17 16.98
CA LYS A 56 20.62 -6.12 15.99
C LYS A 56 19.79 -4.88 16.31
N ARG A 57 20.42 -3.70 16.27
CA ARG A 57 19.69 -2.43 16.33
C ARG A 57 18.94 -2.22 15.01
N PRO A 58 17.69 -1.72 15.05
CA PRO A 58 16.98 -1.34 13.83
C PRO A 58 17.77 -0.23 13.13
N ARG A 59 17.95 -0.36 11.81
CA ARG A 59 18.57 0.69 10.98
C ARG A 59 17.46 1.64 10.56
N HIS A 60 17.42 2.80 11.21
CA HIS A 60 16.61 3.92 10.76
C HIS A 60 17.12 4.39 9.40
N ILE A 61 16.19 4.64 8.48
CA ILE A 61 16.52 5.28 7.21
C ILE A 61 16.58 6.79 7.47
N PRO A 62 17.73 7.46 7.24
CA PRO A 62 17.81 8.90 7.37
C PRO A 62 16.84 9.59 6.41
N LEU A 63 16.29 10.72 6.86
CA LEU A 63 15.41 11.57 6.07
C LEU A 63 16.00 12.98 6.01
N PRO A 64 16.01 13.65 4.84
CA PRO A 64 16.32 15.07 4.76
C PRO A 64 15.44 15.89 5.72
N PRO A 65 16.04 16.77 6.56
CA PRO A 65 15.31 17.55 7.57
C PRO A 65 14.56 18.75 6.96
N ASP A 66 14.88 19.12 5.73
CA ASP A 66 14.31 20.23 4.96
C ASP A 66 13.01 19.86 4.23
N VAL A 67 12.59 18.59 4.31
CA VAL A 67 11.39 18.08 3.65
C VAL A 67 10.24 18.01 4.66
N ASP A 68 9.09 18.59 4.28
CA ASP A 68 7.83 18.36 5.01
C ASP A 68 7.24 17.01 4.59
N TRP A 69 7.56 15.97 5.37
CA TRP A 69 7.07 14.62 5.12
C TRP A 69 5.55 14.47 5.30
N GLU A 70 4.93 15.30 6.12
CA GLU A 70 3.48 15.27 6.31
C GLU A 70 2.77 15.80 5.07
N GLU A 71 3.26 16.91 4.50
CA GLU A 71 2.79 17.44 3.23
C GLU A 71 3.06 16.46 2.09
N LYS A 72 4.26 15.87 2.03
CA LYS A 72 4.64 14.91 0.99
C LYS A 72 3.74 13.66 0.98
N LEU A 73 3.49 13.06 2.15
CA LEU A 73 2.58 11.91 2.24
C LEU A 73 1.14 12.30 1.91
N THR A 74 0.73 13.52 2.24
CA THR A 74 -0.59 14.05 1.86
C THR A 74 -0.72 14.22 0.35
N GLU A 75 0.28 14.76 -0.32
CA GLU A 75 0.36 14.87 -1.78
C GLU A 75 0.26 13.49 -2.45
N ILE A 76 1.08 12.53 -2.00
CA ILE A 76 1.10 11.17 -2.55
C ILE A 76 -0.26 10.48 -2.34
N SER A 77 -0.92 10.66 -1.19
CA SER A 77 -2.23 10.06 -0.91
C SER A 77 -3.33 10.47 -1.92
N ARG A 78 -3.20 11.67 -2.52
CA ARG A 78 -4.09 12.16 -3.57
C ARG A 78 -3.75 11.51 -4.90
N ARG A 79 -2.46 11.33 -5.22
CA ARG A 79 -1.99 10.73 -6.48
C ARG A 79 -2.34 9.24 -6.61
N ILE A 80 -2.27 8.48 -5.52
CA ILE A 80 -2.46 7.01 -5.53
C ILE A 80 -3.94 6.59 -5.41
N GLU A 81 -4.84 7.33 -6.03
CA GLU A 81 -6.26 6.98 -6.04
C GLU A 81 -6.50 5.59 -6.67
N GLY A 82 -7.42 4.81 -6.09
CA GLY A 82 -7.73 3.45 -6.53
C GLY A 82 -6.81 2.35 -5.97
N PHE A 83 -5.70 2.71 -5.33
CA PHE A 83 -4.78 1.74 -4.75
C PHE A 83 -5.46 0.95 -3.62
N SER A 84 -5.24 -0.36 -3.61
CA SER A 84 -5.55 -1.22 -2.47
C SER A 84 -4.55 -1.03 -1.33
N GLY A 85 -4.94 -1.44 -0.12
CA GLY A 85 -4.02 -1.45 1.02
C GLY A 85 -2.71 -2.22 0.76
N ARG A 86 -2.78 -3.30 -0.02
CA ARG A 86 -1.61 -4.08 -0.43
C ARG A 86 -0.68 -3.28 -1.36
N GLU A 87 -1.24 -2.49 -2.27
CA GLU A 87 -0.45 -1.64 -3.16
C GLU A 87 0.24 -0.52 -2.38
N ILE A 88 -0.46 0.11 -1.43
CA ILE A 88 0.12 1.14 -0.56
C ILE A 88 1.27 0.56 0.29
N SER A 89 1.09 -0.62 0.87
CA SER A 89 2.16 -1.29 1.62
C SER A 89 3.38 -1.59 0.73
N LYS A 90 3.15 -2.08 -0.50
CA LYS A 90 4.23 -2.35 -1.47
C LYS A 90 4.99 -1.08 -1.87
N LEU A 91 4.29 0.04 -2.03
CA LEU A 91 4.90 1.32 -2.35
C LEU A 91 5.92 1.74 -1.29
N VAL A 92 5.55 1.66 -0.01
CA VAL A 92 6.47 2.03 1.06
C VAL A 92 7.65 1.05 1.19
N ILE A 93 7.41 -0.25 0.97
CA ILE A 93 8.49 -1.25 0.93
C ILE A 93 9.46 -0.97 -0.22
N ALA A 94 8.96 -0.50 -1.37
CA ALA A 94 9.81 -0.11 -2.49
C ALA A 94 10.66 1.13 -2.14
N TRP A 95 10.11 2.14 -1.47
CA TRP A 95 10.91 3.25 -0.93
C TRP A 95 12.01 2.79 0.03
N GLN A 96 11.70 1.83 0.89
CA GLN A 96 12.67 1.24 1.81
C GLN A 96 13.81 0.54 1.05
N ALA A 97 13.47 -0.24 0.02
CA ALA A 97 14.44 -0.93 -0.82
C ALA A 97 15.34 0.06 -1.58
N ASP A 98 14.75 1.11 -2.14
CA ASP A 98 15.48 2.18 -2.83
C ASP A 98 16.45 2.88 -1.87
N ALA A 99 16.01 3.19 -0.66
CA ALA A 99 16.86 3.78 0.37
C ALA A 99 18.02 2.86 0.77
N TYR A 100 17.80 1.56 0.90
CA TYR A 100 18.88 0.60 1.18
C TYR A 100 19.84 0.41 0.00
N GLY A 101 19.37 0.60 -1.23
CA GLY A 101 20.18 0.55 -2.45
C GLY A 101 20.91 1.85 -2.77
N SER A 102 20.58 2.96 -2.10
CA SER A 102 21.20 4.26 -2.36
C SER A 102 22.58 4.37 -1.73
N THR A 103 23.46 5.16 -2.35
CA THR A 103 24.85 5.37 -1.88
C THR A 103 24.89 5.93 -0.46
N GLU A 104 23.94 6.80 -0.12
CA GLU A 104 23.86 7.46 1.19
C GLU A 104 23.03 6.67 2.21
N GLY A 105 22.33 5.61 1.78
CA GLY A 105 21.38 4.88 2.63
C GLY A 105 20.15 5.70 3.04
N ARG A 106 19.91 6.83 2.35
CA ARG A 106 18.90 7.87 2.65
C ARG A 106 17.73 7.75 1.69
N LEU A 107 16.53 8.12 2.16
CA LEU A 107 15.34 8.30 1.32
C LEU A 107 15.15 9.79 1.04
N ASP A 108 15.00 10.19 -0.22
CA ASP A 108 14.66 11.56 -0.63
C ASP A 108 13.35 11.61 -1.42
N GLU A 109 12.86 12.82 -1.68
CA GLU A 109 11.61 13.04 -2.42
C GLU A 109 11.67 12.53 -3.85
N THR A 110 12.83 12.63 -4.51
CA THR A 110 12.99 12.24 -5.92
C THR A 110 12.86 10.72 -6.08
N MET A 111 13.44 9.97 -5.13
CA MET A 111 13.28 8.52 -5.03
C MET A 111 11.81 8.14 -4.81
N MET A 112 11.12 8.83 -3.90
CA MET A 112 9.70 8.58 -3.65
C MET A 112 8.85 8.85 -4.88
N ASP A 113 9.05 9.99 -5.54
CA ASP A 113 8.27 10.40 -6.71
C ASP A 113 8.46 9.47 -7.89
N ARG A 114 9.69 9.02 -8.14
CA ARG A 114 9.98 8.01 -9.17
C ARG A 114 9.22 6.72 -8.88
N CYS A 115 9.33 6.20 -7.66
CA CYS A 115 8.68 4.95 -7.26
C CYS A 115 7.14 5.05 -7.32
N VAL A 116 6.57 6.20 -6.93
CA VAL A 116 5.13 6.48 -7.09
C VAL A 116 4.74 6.46 -8.57
N GLY A 117 5.52 7.09 -9.44
CA GLY A 117 5.30 7.09 -10.89
C GLY A 117 5.26 5.68 -11.47
N GLU A 118 6.28 4.88 -11.18
CA GLU A 118 6.38 3.47 -11.63
C GLU A 118 5.18 2.63 -11.16
N MET A 119 4.75 2.81 -9.90
CA MET A 119 3.59 2.06 -9.38
C MET A 119 2.26 2.53 -9.97
N LEU A 120 2.11 3.82 -10.30
CA LEU A 120 0.92 4.32 -11.00
C LEU A 120 0.81 3.74 -12.40
N GLU A 121 1.92 3.64 -13.13
CA GLU A 121 1.97 2.98 -14.44
C GLU A 121 1.55 1.51 -14.33
N GLN A 122 2.14 0.77 -13.38
CA GLN A 122 1.77 -0.63 -13.15
C GLN A 122 0.30 -0.80 -12.72
N HIS A 123 -0.23 0.12 -11.91
CA HIS A 123 -1.62 0.11 -11.47
C HIS A 123 -2.57 0.31 -12.66
N SER A 124 -2.29 1.30 -13.50
CA SER A 124 -3.10 1.57 -14.69
C SER A 124 -3.07 0.39 -15.68
N GLN A 125 -1.91 -0.24 -15.89
CA GLN A 125 -1.80 -1.41 -16.75
C GLN A 125 -2.63 -2.60 -16.24
N LYS A 126 -2.63 -2.86 -14.92
CA LYS A 126 -3.48 -3.91 -14.32
C LYS A 126 -4.96 -3.62 -14.51
N GLN A 127 -5.39 -2.38 -14.32
CA GLN A 127 -6.79 -2.01 -14.55
C GLN A 127 -7.23 -2.26 -16.01
N VAL A 128 -6.34 -2.03 -16.98
CA VAL A 128 -6.61 -2.33 -18.39
C VAL A 128 -6.77 -3.83 -18.62
N TRP A 129 -5.89 -4.65 -18.03
CA TRP A 129 -5.99 -6.11 -18.15
C TRP A 129 -7.24 -6.68 -17.48
N ASP A 130 -7.59 -6.19 -16.30
CA ASP A 130 -8.79 -6.63 -15.59
C ASP A 130 -10.07 -6.29 -16.39
N LYS A 131 -10.11 -5.10 -17.01
CA LYS A 131 -11.23 -4.70 -17.88
C LYS A 131 -11.29 -5.54 -19.17
N GLY A 132 -10.16 -5.77 -19.82
CA GLY A 132 -10.09 -6.59 -21.03
C GLY A 132 -10.41 -8.07 -20.80
N THR A 133 -10.28 -8.56 -19.56
CA THR A 133 -10.64 -9.93 -19.18
C THR A 133 -12.15 -10.07 -18.93
N LEU A 134 -12.81 -9.02 -18.44
CA LEU A 134 -14.26 -8.99 -18.21
C LEU A 134 -15.07 -8.86 -19.52
N ASP A 135 -14.51 -8.23 -20.56
CA ASP A 135 -15.16 -8.13 -21.88
C ASP A 135 -15.12 -9.45 -22.69
N GLN A 136 -14.44 -10.49 -22.19
CA GLN A 136 -14.31 -11.80 -22.84
C GLN A 136 -15.03 -12.94 -22.10
N SER A 137 -15.74 -12.65 -21.01
CA SER A 137 -16.43 -13.63 -20.14
C SER A 137 -17.95 -13.47 -20.14
#